data_AF-A0AAD5MR86-F1
#
_entry.id   AF-A0AAD5MR86-F1
#
_cell.length_a   1.000
_cell.length_b   1.000
_cell.length_c   1.000
_cell.angle_alpha   90.00
_cell.angle_beta   90.00
_cell.angle_gamma   90.00
#
_symmetry.space_group_name_H-M   'P 1'
#
loop_
_entity.id
_entity.type
_entity.pdbx_description
1 polymer ?
#
loop_
_entity_poly.entity_id
_entity_poly.type
_entity_poly.pdbx_seq_one_letter_code
_entity_poly.pdbx_strand_id
1 'polypeptide(L)'
;MNARHQEYRLSLEIRQVNDAVSCIFHSLLAHRSVAKFQYKDDSNYSLGSLGTKEVECENIDLSYVKINSDELSYQLEKEIRPFLVELDNTVKAAPPRKITPHNSPTPLESAIPLLGTQISLEFFQRRPRPWPLPVESVAWERWILFLDIFKASSYDDLARMRVSVAESVGEIVLQLCSSINRQQYLPKMPTRTELSNVFDSNLPDCQPYLFKVCRVPIRPETVPQTGFTGMKRYLRDLVIT
;
A
#
# COMPACT_ATOMS: atom_id res chain seq x y z
N MET A 1 -21.13 -7.00 -6.56
CA MET A 1 -19.80 -7.47 -7.00
C MET A 1 -18.91 -7.32 -5.78
N ASN A 2 -18.41 -8.42 -5.23
CA ASN A 2 -17.62 -8.35 -4.02
C ASN A 2 -16.23 -7.83 -4.39
N ALA A 3 -15.76 -6.80 -3.69
CA ALA A 3 -14.41 -6.30 -3.88
C ALA A 3 -13.41 -7.42 -3.53
N ARG A 4 -12.36 -7.55 -4.33
CA ARG A 4 -11.26 -8.45 -3.98
C ARG A 4 -10.38 -7.80 -2.93
N HIS A 5 -9.92 -8.60 -1.98
CA HIS A 5 -9.01 -8.16 -0.93
C HIS A 5 -7.68 -8.92 -1.03
N GLN A 6 -6.58 -8.20 -0.88
CA GLN A 6 -5.26 -8.77 -0.68
C GLN A 6 -4.63 -8.11 0.55
N GLU A 7 -4.01 -8.92 1.40
CA GLU A 7 -3.51 -8.50 2.69
C GLU A 7 -2.03 -8.83 2.81
N TYR A 8 -1.25 -7.87 3.30
CA TYR A 8 0.17 -8.04 3.61
C TYR A 8 0.47 -7.45 4.97
N ARG A 9 1.50 -7.99 5.62
CA ARG A 9 1.96 -7.52 6.93
C ARG A 9 3.42 -7.10 6.83
N LEU A 10 3.75 -5.96 7.44
CA LEU A 10 5.09 -5.40 7.50
C LEU A 10 5.45 -5.03 8.93
N SER A 11 6.69 -5.24 9.31
CA SER A 11 7.28 -4.74 10.55
C SER A 11 8.27 -3.63 10.20
N LEU A 12 8.00 -2.41 10.65
CA LEU A 12 8.66 -1.20 10.17
C LEU A 12 9.11 -0.33 11.34
N GLU A 13 10.24 0.36 11.18
CA GLU A 13 10.54 1.54 11.97
C GLU A 13 9.73 2.74 11.42
N ILE A 14 9.34 3.68 12.29
CA ILE A 14 8.41 4.76 11.94
C ILE A 14 8.85 5.59 10.71
N ARG A 15 10.16 5.82 10.51
CA ARG A 15 10.71 6.58 9.39
C ARG A 15 10.58 5.82 8.06
N GLN A 16 10.51 4.50 8.11
CA GLN A 16 10.44 3.63 6.92
C GLN A 16 9.02 3.53 6.35
N VAL A 17 8.01 3.95 7.12
CA VAL A 17 6.60 3.77 6.75
C VAL A 17 6.26 4.47 5.44
N ASN A 18 6.74 5.70 5.24
CA ASN A 18 6.44 6.44 4.02
C ASN A 18 7.01 5.73 2.78
N ASP A 19 8.26 5.29 2.84
CA ASP A 19 8.94 4.63 1.73
C ASP A 19 8.28 3.28 1.39
N ALA A 20 7.99 2.46 2.41
CA ALA A 20 7.35 1.16 2.22
C ALA A 20 5.95 1.29 1.60
N VAL A 21 5.11 2.18 2.15
CA VAL A 21 3.75 2.41 1.64
C VAL A 21 3.78 3.01 0.24
N SER A 22 4.64 4.01 0.00
CA SER A 22 4.78 4.65 -1.31
C SER A 22 5.27 3.67 -2.37
N CYS A 23 6.26 2.85 -2.05
CA CYS A 23 6.78 1.80 -2.93
C CYS A 23 5.67 0.84 -3.39
N ILE A 24 4.90 0.29 -2.43
CA ILE A 24 3.85 -0.68 -2.74
C ILE A 24 2.69 -0.01 -3.49
N PHE A 25 2.24 1.17 -3.07
CA PHE A 25 1.12 1.86 -3.70
C PHE A 25 1.46 2.36 -5.10
N HIS A 26 2.67 2.87 -5.33
CA HIS A 26 3.12 3.21 -6.67
C HIS A 26 3.27 1.99 -7.58
N SER A 27 3.72 0.85 -7.05
CA SER A 27 3.75 -0.42 -7.78
C SER A 27 2.34 -0.84 -8.21
N LEU A 28 1.35 -0.73 -7.31
CA LEU A 28 -0.05 -0.96 -7.65
C LEU A 28 -0.56 -0.01 -8.74
N LEU A 29 -0.29 1.29 -8.60
CA LEU A 29 -0.70 2.30 -9.58
C LEU A 29 -0.04 2.07 -10.93
N ALA A 30 1.19 1.56 -10.98
CA ALA A 30 1.85 1.22 -12.25
C ALA A 30 1.06 0.14 -13.03
N HIS A 31 0.46 -0.82 -12.33
CA HIS A 31 -0.40 -1.85 -12.92
C HIS A 31 -1.87 -1.45 -13.07
N ARG A 32 -2.26 -0.27 -12.57
CA ARG A 32 -3.64 0.22 -12.52
C ARG A 32 -3.80 1.61 -13.12
N SER A 33 -2.83 2.01 -13.92
CA SER A 33 -2.87 3.21 -14.74
C SER A 33 -2.63 2.84 -16.19
N VAL A 34 -3.26 3.60 -17.07
CA VAL A 34 -3.05 3.50 -18.51
C VAL A 34 -2.61 4.86 -19.04
N ALA A 35 -2.09 4.87 -20.27
CA ALA A 35 -1.93 6.12 -20.99
C ALA A 35 -3.29 6.78 -21.23
N LYS A 36 -3.30 8.07 -21.57
CA LYS A 36 -4.55 8.78 -21.80
C LYS A 36 -5.33 8.23 -22.98
N PHE A 37 -6.65 8.13 -22.79
CA PHE A 37 -7.56 7.76 -23.86
C PHE A 37 -7.73 8.93 -24.82
N GLN A 38 -7.59 8.64 -26.11
CA GLN A 38 -7.89 9.57 -27.20
C GLN A 38 -9.05 8.98 -28.01
N TYR A 39 -10.26 9.38 -27.65
CA TYR A 39 -11.49 8.93 -28.31
C TYR A 39 -11.66 9.59 -29.68
N LYS A 40 -11.83 8.78 -30.72
CA LYS A 40 -12.20 9.19 -32.08
C LYS A 40 -13.73 9.23 -32.24
N ASP A 41 -14.41 8.28 -31.62
CA ASP A 41 -15.86 8.25 -31.45
C ASP A 41 -16.20 7.81 -30.01
N ASP A 42 -17.44 7.40 -29.72
CA ASP A 42 -17.84 7.03 -28.34
C ASP A 42 -17.16 5.75 -27.82
N SER A 43 -16.74 4.85 -28.71
CA SER A 43 -16.21 3.52 -28.37
C SER A 43 -14.80 3.26 -28.92
N ASN A 44 -14.40 3.99 -29.95
CA ASN A 44 -13.12 3.85 -30.62
C ASN A 44 -12.11 4.84 -30.04
N TYR A 45 -11.03 4.31 -29.48
CA TYR A 45 -9.98 5.10 -28.86
C TYR A 45 -8.60 4.56 -29.19
N SER A 46 -7.61 5.43 -29.11
CA SER A 46 -6.20 5.05 -29.01
C SER A 46 -5.65 5.39 -27.64
N LEU A 47 -4.65 4.61 -27.21
CA LEU A 47 -3.85 4.89 -26.02
C LEU A 47 -2.46 5.32 -26.47
N GLY A 48 -1.91 6.34 -25.80
CA GLY A 48 -0.52 6.73 -25.99
C GLY A 48 0.45 5.78 -25.27
N SER A 49 1.66 6.28 -25.02
CA SER A 49 2.65 5.61 -24.19
C SER A 49 2.52 6.04 -22.73
N LEU A 50 2.84 5.14 -21.80
CA LEU A 50 2.90 5.44 -20.37
C LEU A 50 4.35 5.33 -19.89
N GLY A 51 4.93 6.45 -19.49
CA GLY A 51 6.30 6.51 -18.98
C GLY A 51 6.41 6.05 -17.53
N THR A 52 7.58 5.55 -17.15
CA THR A 52 7.92 5.20 -15.76
C THR A 52 9.27 5.80 -15.38
N LYS A 53 9.50 5.98 -14.08
CA LYS A 53 10.79 6.42 -13.51
C LYS A 53 11.10 5.67 -12.22
N GLU A 54 12.39 5.51 -11.96
CA GLU A 54 12.90 4.95 -10.72
C GLU A 54 12.91 6.01 -9.60
N VAL A 55 12.71 5.57 -8.37
CA VAL A 55 12.76 6.37 -7.15
C VAL A 55 13.54 5.59 -6.10
N GLU A 56 14.59 6.20 -5.57
CA GLU A 56 15.37 5.67 -4.46
C GLU A 56 14.65 5.98 -3.13
N CYS A 57 14.50 5.00 -2.24
CA CYS A 57 13.95 5.22 -0.91
C CYS A 57 14.99 5.90 0.00
N GLU A 58 14.53 6.75 0.93
CA GLU A 58 15.42 7.45 1.85
C GLU A 58 15.80 6.60 3.09
N ASN A 59 14.87 5.78 3.56
CA ASN A 59 14.92 5.05 4.83
C ASN A 59 14.87 3.52 4.65
N ILE A 60 14.89 3.04 3.40
CA ILE A 60 14.89 1.61 3.04
C ILE A 60 15.94 1.43 1.96
N ASP A 61 16.69 0.31 2.00
CA ASP A 61 17.72 0.01 0.99
C ASP A 61 17.08 -0.60 -0.27
N LEU A 62 16.19 0.17 -0.91
CA LEU A 62 15.40 -0.24 -2.06
C LEU A 62 15.14 0.94 -2.99
N SER A 63 15.14 0.69 -4.29
CA SER A 63 14.53 1.58 -5.29
C SER A 63 13.26 0.95 -5.86
N TYR A 64 12.29 1.78 -6.25
CA TYR A 64 11.06 1.32 -6.88
C TYR A 64 10.72 2.12 -8.13
N VAL A 65 9.87 1.54 -8.97
CA VAL A 65 9.41 2.18 -10.21
C VAL A 65 8.01 2.75 -10.00
N LYS A 66 7.79 3.99 -10.46
CA LYS A 66 6.47 4.62 -10.51
C LYS A 66 6.16 5.18 -11.89
N ILE A 67 4.87 5.45 -12.14
CA ILE A 67 4.45 6.20 -13.32
C ILE A 67 5.12 7.58 -13.32
N ASN A 68 5.63 7.98 -14.48
CA ASN A 68 6.21 9.31 -14.66
C ASN A 68 5.11 10.38 -14.78
N SER A 69 4.45 10.66 -13.67
CA SER A 69 3.47 11.74 -13.51
C SER A 69 3.59 12.33 -12.12
N ASP A 70 3.88 13.62 -12.05
CA ASP A 70 4.07 14.32 -10.79
C ASP A 70 2.71 14.61 -10.13
N GLU A 71 1.65 14.84 -10.91
CA GLU A 71 0.29 15.00 -10.39
C GLU A 71 -0.25 13.72 -9.75
N LEU A 72 -0.02 12.55 -10.38
CA LEU A 72 -0.39 11.27 -9.77
C LEU A 72 0.38 11.04 -8.47
N SER A 73 1.68 11.36 -8.47
CA SER A 73 2.52 11.27 -7.26
C SER A 73 1.99 12.16 -6.15
N TYR A 74 1.69 13.43 -6.48
CA TYR A 74 1.13 14.39 -5.54
C TYR A 74 -0.24 13.97 -5.01
N GLN A 75 -1.11 13.42 -5.87
CA GLN A 75 -2.42 12.93 -5.47
C GLN A 75 -2.30 11.77 -4.47
N LEU A 76 -1.44 10.80 -4.74
CA LEU A 76 -1.19 9.69 -3.83
C LEU A 76 -0.59 10.17 -2.49
N GLU A 77 0.44 11.02 -2.55
CA GLU A 77 1.09 11.57 -1.36
C GLU A 77 0.11 12.37 -0.49
N LYS A 78 -0.78 13.15 -1.13
CA LYS A 78 -1.84 13.89 -0.43
C LYS A 78 -2.80 12.97 0.33
N GLU A 79 -3.06 11.78 -0.19
CA GLU A 79 -3.91 10.77 0.46
C GLU A 79 -3.17 10.00 1.57
N ILE A 80 -1.86 9.77 1.43
CA ILE A 80 -1.01 9.09 2.43
C ILE A 80 -0.67 10.01 3.61
N ARG A 81 -0.39 11.30 3.37
CA ARG A 81 0.11 12.25 4.38
C ARG A 81 -0.75 12.32 5.66
N PRO A 82 -2.09 12.37 5.60
CA PRO A 82 -2.91 12.39 6.81
C PRO A 82 -2.71 11.16 7.70
N PHE A 83 -2.45 9.99 7.10
CA PHE A 83 -2.14 8.77 7.84
C PHE A 83 -0.77 8.86 8.53
N LEU A 84 0.26 9.38 7.84
CA LEU A 84 1.59 9.56 8.44
C LEU A 84 1.57 10.54 9.62
N VAL A 85 0.84 11.65 9.48
CA VAL A 85 0.67 12.64 10.55
C VAL A 85 -0.05 12.03 11.76
N GLU A 86 -1.11 11.25 11.54
CA GLU A 86 -1.83 10.55 12.59
C GLU A 86 -0.95 9.52 13.31
N LEU A 87 -0.14 8.78 12.55
CA LEU A 87 0.81 7.80 13.09
C LEU A 87 1.86 8.46 13.99
N ASP A 88 2.51 9.51 13.51
CA ASP A 88 3.54 10.25 14.25
C ASP A 88 2.98 10.84 15.55
N ASN A 89 1.80 11.48 15.49
CA ASN A 89 1.12 12.01 16.67
C ASN A 89 0.79 10.92 17.69
N THR A 90 0.33 9.76 17.23
CA THR A 90 -0.04 8.64 18.11
C THR A 90 1.19 8.03 18.79
N VAL A 91 2.29 7.87 18.05
CA VAL A 91 3.56 7.38 18.60
C VAL A 91 4.13 8.35 19.64
N LYS A 92 4.07 9.66 19.40
CA LYS A 92 4.52 10.69 20.35
C LYS A 92 3.66 10.76 21.62
N ALA A 93 2.36 10.50 21.51
CA ALA A 93 1.45 10.51 22.65
C ALA A 93 1.51 9.24 23.51
N ALA A 94 2.13 8.16 23.01
CA ALA A 94 2.20 6.89 23.73
C ALA A 94 3.15 6.99 24.94
N PRO A 95 2.74 6.51 26.13
CA PRO A 95 3.61 6.52 27.30
C PRO A 95 4.81 5.58 27.10
N PRO A 96 5.99 5.91 27.67
CA PRO A 96 7.16 5.05 27.57
C PRO A 96 6.89 3.69 28.21
N ARG A 97 6.95 2.62 27.40
CA ARG A 97 6.81 1.24 27.88
C ARG A 97 8.08 0.85 28.65
N LYS A 98 7.95 0.43 29.91
CA LYS A 98 9.06 -0.10 30.72
C LYS A 98 9.49 -1.47 30.16
N ILE A 99 10.75 -1.62 29.78
CA ILE A 99 11.33 -2.87 29.29
C ILE A 99 11.94 -3.63 30.47
N THR A 100 11.60 -4.90 30.63
CA THR A 100 12.35 -5.84 31.48
C THR A 100 13.46 -6.44 30.62
N PRO A 101 14.75 -6.32 30.99
CA PRO A 101 15.82 -6.86 30.18
C PRO A 101 15.80 -8.38 30.26
N HIS A 102 15.62 -9.06 29.13
CA HIS A 102 15.89 -10.49 28.99
C HIS A 102 17.11 -10.68 28.10
N ASN A 103 17.94 -11.66 28.46
CA ASN A 103 19.26 -11.89 27.85
C ASN A 103 19.15 -12.17 26.34
N SER A 104 19.94 -11.40 25.59
CA SER A 104 20.33 -11.55 24.17
C SER A 104 19.19 -11.69 23.15
N PRO A 105 18.70 -10.58 22.56
CA PRO A 105 17.66 -10.60 21.55
C PRO A 105 18.22 -10.64 20.11
N THR A 106 17.51 -11.32 19.23
CA THR A 106 17.56 -11.17 17.76
C THR A 106 17.21 -9.73 17.31
N PRO A 107 17.48 -9.30 16.06
CA PRO A 107 17.41 -7.88 15.65
C PRO A 107 16.01 -7.22 15.79
N LEU A 108 14.93 -7.99 15.67
CA LEU A 108 13.56 -7.51 15.90
C LEU A 108 13.20 -7.49 17.40
N GLU A 109 13.97 -8.21 18.20
CA GLU A 109 13.72 -8.48 19.61
C GLU A 109 14.40 -7.41 20.50
N SER A 110 15.32 -6.60 19.95
CA SER A 110 15.81 -5.34 20.54
C SER A 110 14.91 -4.14 20.23
N ALA A 111 14.16 -4.20 19.14
CA ALA A 111 13.28 -3.11 18.71
C ALA A 111 12.07 -2.97 19.65
N ILE A 112 11.71 -1.73 19.98
CA ILE A 112 10.61 -1.46 20.91
C ILE A 112 9.30 -1.41 20.12
N PRO A 113 8.35 -2.35 20.32
CA PRO A 113 7.06 -2.30 19.64
C PRO A 113 6.27 -1.08 20.14
N LEU A 114 5.75 -0.30 19.20
CA LEU A 114 4.97 0.91 19.47
C LEU A 114 3.48 0.61 19.32
N LEU A 115 3.02 0.31 18.11
CA LEU A 115 1.61 0.06 17.81
C LEU A 115 1.44 -0.76 16.53
N GLY A 116 0.24 -1.34 16.36
CA GLY A 116 -0.22 -1.86 15.09
C GLY A 116 -1.17 -0.88 14.41
N THR A 117 -1.07 -0.74 13.09
CA THR A 117 -1.99 0.08 12.28
C THR A 117 -2.23 -0.56 10.92
N GLN A 118 -3.14 0.01 10.13
CA GLN A 118 -3.34 -0.40 8.76
C GLN A 118 -3.63 0.76 7.82
N ILE A 119 -3.17 0.61 6.59
CA ILE A 119 -3.48 1.50 5.46
C ILE A 119 -3.79 0.63 4.25
N SER A 120 -4.68 1.10 3.38
CA SER A 120 -5.04 0.35 2.17
C SER A 120 -5.25 1.25 0.96
N LEU A 121 -4.96 0.70 -0.22
CA LEU A 121 -5.31 1.32 -1.50
C LEU A 121 -6.53 0.61 -2.06
N GLU A 122 -7.60 1.36 -2.32
CA GLU A 122 -8.85 0.85 -2.88
C GLU A 122 -9.10 1.42 -4.26
N PHE A 123 -9.33 0.54 -5.23
CA PHE A 123 -9.83 0.89 -6.56
C PHE A 123 -11.35 0.70 -6.63
N PHE A 124 -12.03 1.67 -7.24
CA PHE A 124 -13.48 1.69 -7.31
C PHE A 124 -13.99 2.15 -8.68
N GLN A 125 -15.29 1.99 -8.91
CA GLN A 125 -16.02 2.59 -10.02
C GLN A 125 -17.15 3.46 -9.47
N ARG A 126 -17.45 4.57 -10.13
CA ARG A 126 -18.67 5.32 -9.88
C ARG A 126 -19.82 4.63 -10.61
N ARG A 127 -20.90 4.35 -9.91
CA ARG A 127 -22.13 3.80 -10.48
C ARG A 127 -23.21 4.88 -10.41
N PRO A 128 -23.55 5.49 -11.56
CA PRO A 128 -24.71 6.37 -11.65
C PRO A 128 -25.96 5.60 -11.21
N ARG A 129 -26.80 6.24 -10.41
CA ARG A 129 -28.11 5.71 -10.03
C ARG A 129 -29.19 6.63 -10.56
N PRO A 130 -30.42 6.12 -10.80
CA PRO A 130 -31.53 6.97 -11.19
C PRO A 130 -31.74 8.10 -10.18
N TRP A 131 -32.00 9.30 -10.68
CA TRP A 131 -32.33 10.45 -9.84
C TRP A 131 -33.53 10.11 -8.92
N PRO A 132 -33.48 10.44 -7.61
CA PRO A 132 -32.56 11.35 -6.92
C PRO A 132 -31.42 10.65 -6.14
N LEU A 133 -31.09 9.40 -6.46
CA LEU A 133 -30.09 8.68 -5.69
C LEU A 133 -28.66 9.19 -5.98
N PRO A 134 -27.79 9.29 -4.96
CA PRO A 134 -26.42 9.72 -5.15
C PRO A 134 -25.65 8.68 -5.97
N VAL A 135 -24.63 9.15 -6.69
CA VAL A 135 -23.67 8.29 -7.38
C VAL A 135 -22.93 7.45 -6.34
N GLU A 136 -22.96 6.14 -6.51
CA GLU A 136 -22.36 5.21 -5.57
C GLU A 136 -20.92 4.89 -5.98
N SER A 137 -20.00 4.85 -5.02
CA SER A 137 -18.63 4.36 -5.26
C SER A 137 -18.56 2.87 -4.91
N VAL A 138 -18.35 2.01 -5.90
CA VAL A 138 -18.30 0.56 -5.72
C VAL A 138 -16.87 0.07 -5.86
N ALA A 139 -16.28 -0.35 -4.75
CA ALA A 139 -14.97 -0.97 -4.70
C ALA A 139 -14.96 -2.28 -5.49
N TRP A 140 -13.91 -2.51 -6.25
CA TRP A 140 -13.69 -3.78 -6.95
C TRP A 140 -12.37 -4.45 -6.57
N GLU A 141 -11.42 -3.70 -6.00
CA GLU A 141 -10.14 -4.22 -5.53
C GLU A 141 -9.62 -3.38 -4.36
N ARG A 142 -9.08 -4.03 -3.33
CA ARG A 142 -8.48 -3.40 -2.15
C ARG A 142 -7.22 -4.14 -1.72
N TRP A 143 -6.15 -3.40 -1.50
CA TRP A 143 -4.85 -3.89 -1.05
C TRP A 143 -4.56 -3.33 0.33
N ILE A 144 -4.48 -4.19 1.34
CA ILE A 144 -4.40 -3.82 2.76
C ILE A 144 -3.01 -4.14 3.28
N LEU A 145 -2.37 -3.14 3.89
CA LEU A 145 -1.09 -3.26 4.58
C LEU A 145 -1.33 -3.15 6.08
N PHE A 146 -1.09 -4.23 6.80
CA PHE A 146 -1.00 -4.26 8.25
C PHE A 146 0.43 -3.90 8.65
N LEU A 147 0.59 -2.84 9.44
CA LEU A 147 1.90 -2.31 9.82
C LEU A 147 2.10 -2.48 11.32
N ASP A 148 3.13 -3.25 11.69
CA ASP A 148 3.66 -3.29 13.05
C ASP A 148 4.78 -2.27 13.16
N ILE A 149 4.56 -1.24 13.99
CA ILE A 149 5.46 -0.11 14.10
C ILE A 149 6.38 -0.30 15.30
N PHE A 150 7.67 -0.16 15.06
CA PHE A 150 8.73 -0.29 16.04
C PHE A 150 9.57 0.99 16.13
N LYS A 151 10.30 1.11 17.23
CA LYS A 151 11.38 2.08 17.40
C LYS A 151 12.70 1.34 17.52
N ALA A 152 13.67 1.67 16.66
CA ALA A 152 15.02 1.14 16.75
C ALA A 152 15.71 1.60 18.04
N SER A 153 16.41 0.69 18.72
CA SER A 153 17.17 0.96 19.94
C SER A 153 18.57 1.51 19.68
N SER A 154 19.12 1.29 18.49
CA SER A 154 20.46 1.74 18.08
C SER A 154 20.54 2.01 16.58
N TYR A 155 21.63 2.65 16.14
CA TYR A 155 21.91 2.83 14.72
C TYR A 155 22.14 1.50 13.99
N ASP A 156 22.76 0.52 14.65
CA ASP A 156 22.99 -0.82 14.09
C ASP A 156 21.67 -1.59 13.91
N ASP A 157 20.72 -1.44 14.84
CA ASP A 157 19.37 -1.98 14.67
C ASP A 157 18.67 -1.33 13.47
N LEU A 158 18.75 0.00 13.36
CA LEU A 158 18.14 0.72 12.25
C LEU A 158 18.73 0.30 10.90
N ALA A 159 20.06 0.16 10.80
CA ALA A 159 20.73 -0.30 9.59
C ALA A 159 20.29 -1.72 9.19
N ARG A 160 20.16 -2.65 10.15
CA ARG A 160 19.62 -3.99 9.88
C ARG A 160 18.15 -3.96 9.45
N MET A 161 17.35 -3.09 10.06
CA MET A 161 15.95 -2.89 9.66
C MET A 161 15.82 -2.33 8.24
N ARG A 162 16.72 -1.47 7.77
CA ARG A 162 16.72 -0.96 6.37
C ARG A 162 16.78 -2.10 5.36
N VAL A 163 17.69 -3.06 5.58
CA VAL A 163 17.86 -4.22 4.71
C VAL A 163 16.67 -5.18 4.82
N SER A 164 16.27 -5.54 6.05
CA SER A 164 15.17 -6.49 6.26
C SER A 164 13.83 -5.97 5.74
N VAL A 165 13.57 -4.66 5.87
CA VAL A 165 12.38 -4.02 5.30
C VAL A 165 12.45 -3.99 3.78
N ALA A 166 13.63 -3.74 3.19
CA ALA A 166 13.81 -3.79 1.74
C ALA A 166 13.45 -5.17 1.17
N GLU A 167 13.93 -6.25 1.81
CA GLU A 167 13.59 -7.63 1.43
C GLU A 167 12.09 -7.89 1.53
N SER A 168 11.47 -7.47 2.65
CA SER A 168 10.04 -7.68 2.89
C SER A 168 9.15 -6.92 1.89
N VAL A 169 9.48 -5.66 1.62
CA VAL A 169 8.77 -4.83 0.63
C VAL A 169 8.98 -5.39 -0.78
N GLY A 170 10.20 -5.79 -1.13
CA GLY A 170 10.51 -6.42 -2.40
C GLY A 170 9.71 -7.69 -2.65
N GLU A 171 9.62 -8.58 -1.65
CA GLU A 171 8.80 -9.79 -1.72
C GLU A 171 7.31 -9.46 -1.91
N ILE A 172 6.78 -8.46 -1.21
CA ILE A 172 5.39 -8.02 -1.40
C ILE A 172 5.18 -7.53 -2.84
N VAL A 173 6.10 -6.74 -3.39
CA VAL A 173 6.01 -6.26 -4.78
C VAL A 173 6.03 -7.43 -5.77
N LEU A 174 6.88 -8.44 -5.57
CA LEU A 174 6.91 -9.65 -6.41
C LEU A 174 5.59 -10.44 -6.31
N GLN A 175 5.06 -10.61 -5.10
CA GLN A 175 3.78 -11.29 -4.87
C GLN A 175 2.61 -10.52 -5.49
N LEU A 176 2.62 -9.20 -5.40
CA LEU A 176 1.67 -8.31 -6.06
C LEU A 176 1.70 -8.52 -7.58
N CYS A 177 2.89 -8.49 -8.20
CA CYS A 177 3.05 -8.73 -9.63
C CYS A 177 2.49 -10.11 -10.04
N SER A 178 2.79 -11.14 -9.26
CA SER A 178 2.28 -12.50 -9.45
C SER A 178 0.74 -12.56 -9.33
N SER A 179 0.17 -11.87 -8.34
CA SER A 179 -1.27 -11.81 -8.11
C SER A 179 -1.99 -11.06 -9.24
N ILE A 180 -1.42 -9.95 -9.71
CA ILE A 180 -1.99 -9.14 -10.80
C ILE A 180 -2.00 -9.88 -12.13
N ASN A 181 -1.04 -10.76 -12.38
CA ASN A 181 -0.99 -11.56 -13.61
C ASN A 181 -2.06 -12.67 -13.68
N ARG A 182 -2.73 -12.98 -12.55
CA ARG A 182 -3.81 -13.97 -12.55
C ARG A 182 -5.08 -13.36 -13.14
N GLN A 183 -5.89 -14.21 -13.78
CA GLN A 183 -7.20 -13.78 -14.27
C GLN A 183 -8.04 -13.25 -13.10
N GLN A 184 -8.36 -11.96 -13.20
CA GLN A 184 -9.07 -11.22 -12.18
C GLN A 184 -10.06 -10.29 -12.85
N TYR A 185 -11.12 -9.91 -12.14
CA TYR A 185 -12.00 -8.88 -12.65
C TYR A 185 -11.24 -7.57 -12.82
N LEU A 186 -11.43 -6.95 -13.98
CA LEU A 186 -11.14 -5.55 -14.23
C LEU A 186 -12.44 -4.88 -14.72
N PRO A 187 -12.67 -3.61 -14.39
CA PRO A 187 -13.74 -2.83 -15.02
C PRO A 187 -13.71 -2.98 -16.54
N LYS A 188 -14.90 -3.05 -17.15
CA LYS A 188 -15.01 -2.99 -18.61
C LYS A 188 -14.44 -1.66 -19.11
N MET A 189 -13.81 -1.70 -20.29
CA MET A 189 -13.36 -0.47 -20.93
C MET A 189 -14.58 0.44 -21.18
N PRO A 190 -14.57 1.67 -20.65
CA PRO A 190 -15.71 2.57 -20.72
C PRO A 190 -15.85 3.18 -22.11
N THR A 191 -17.03 3.71 -22.41
CA THR A 191 -17.19 4.67 -23.51
C THR A 191 -16.63 6.03 -23.12
N ARG A 192 -16.59 6.98 -24.07
CA ARG A 192 -16.15 8.35 -23.81
C ARG A 192 -16.96 9.00 -22.67
N THR A 193 -18.27 8.78 -22.64
CA THR A 193 -19.17 9.35 -21.63
C THR A 193 -19.04 8.68 -20.26
N GLU A 194 -18.64 7.41 -20.22
CA GLU A 194 -18.46 6.64 -18.99
C GLU A 194 -17.03 6.69 -18.43
N LEU A 195 -16.09 7.33 -19.14
CA LEU A 195 -14.67 7.33 -18.81
C LEU A 195 -14.40 7.74 -17.36
N SER A 196 -15.02 8.83 -16.92
CA SER A 196 -14.87 9.39 -15.58
C SER A 196 -15.52 8.53 -14.49
N ASN A 197 -16.30 7.51 -14.85
CA ASN A 197 -16.83 6.53 -13.91
C ASN A 197 -15.83 5.43 -13.56
N VAL A 198 -14.78 5.26 -14.36
CA VAL A 198 -13.81 4.16 -14.24
C VAL A 198 -12.41 4.68 -13.99
N PHE A 199 -12.02 5.77 -14.65
CA PHE A 199 -10.68 6.34 -14.60
C PHE A 199 -10.70 7.81 -14.16
N ASP A 200 -9.59 8.28 -13.60
CA ASP A 200 -9.37 9.72 -13.38
C ASP A 200 -8.85 10.38 -14.66
N SER A 201 -9.69 11.16 -15.32
CA SER A 201 -9.36 11.86 -16.57
C SER A 201 -8.68 13.21 -16.36
N ASN A 202 -8.47 13.64 -15.11
CA ASN A 202 -7.97 14.99 -14.81
C ASN A 202 -6.44 15.09 -14.86
N LEU A 203 -5.72 13.97 -14.91
CA LEU A 203 -4.27 13.96 -14.94
C LEU A 203 -3.74 14.13 -16.38
N PRO A 204 -2.66 14.92 -16.58
CA PRO A 204 -2.16 15.24 -17.91
C PRO A 204 -1.39 14.09 -18.58
N ASP A 205 -0.70 13.25 -17.80
CA ASP A 205 0.24 12.25 -18.34
C ASP A 205 -0.31 10.82 -18.37
N CYS A 206 -1.29 10.52 -17.51
CA CYS A 206 -1.81 9.17 -17.32
C CYS A 206 -3.30 9.17 -16.98
N GLN A 207 -3.87 7.99 -16.94
CA GLN A 207 -5.26 7.77 -16.52
C GLN A 207 -5.30 6.57 -15.55
N PRO A 208 -5.16 6.79 -14.24
CA PRO A 208 -5.33 5.74 -13.23
C PRO A 208 -6.80 5.33 -13.16
N TYR A 209 -7.06 4.07 -12.81
CA TYR A 209 -8.38 3.71 -12.27
C TYR A 209 -8.69 4.60 -11.06
N LEU A 210 -9.95 4.90 -10.83
CA LEU A 210 -10.34 5.67 -9.65
C LEU A 210 -9.87 4.93 -8.39
N PHE A 211 -9.12 5.63 -7.55
CA PHE A 211 -8.56 5.08 -6.32
C PHE A 211 -8.76 6.05 -5.15
N LYS A 212 -8.64 5.51 -3.93
CA LYS A 212 -8.53 6.28 -2.70
C LYS A 212 -7.69 5.52 -1.68
N VAL A 213 -7.06 6.25 -0.77
CA VAL A 213 -6.38 5.62 0.37
C VAL A 213 -7.38 5.50 1.52
N CYS A 214 -7.54 4.29 2.02
CA CYS A 214 -8.40 3.99 3.15
C CYS A 214 -7.52 3.73 4.38
N ARG A 215 -7.75 4.53 5.43
CA ARG A 215 -7.08 4.46 6.72
C ARG A 215 -8.07 4.07 7.81
N VAL A 216 -7.61 3.29 8.79
CA VAL A 216 -8.37 3.05 10.02
C VAL A 216 -7.83 3.98 11.10
N PRO A 217 -8.69 4.66 11.88
CA PRO A 217 -8.23 5.50 12.98
C PRO A 217 -7.28 4.73 13.89
N ILE A 218 -6.09 5.29 14.12
CA ILE A 218 -5.06 4.65 14.94
C ILE A 218 -5.46 4.87 16.39
N ARG A 219 -5.97 3.82 17.02
CA ARG A 219 -6.28 3.84 18.44
C ARG A 219 -5.02 3.44 19.20
N PRO A 220 -4.59 4.20 20.22
CA PRO A 220 -3.59 3.71 21.13
C PRO A 220 -4.18 2.51 21.89
N GLU A 221 -3.92 1.29 21.40
CA GLU A 221 -4.39 0.10 22.09
C GLU A 221 -3.71 -0.01 23.46
N THR A 222 -4.54 -0.03 24.50
CA THR A 222 -4.24 -0.80 25.70
C THR A 222 -4.30 -2.27 25.26
N VAL A 223 -3.14 -2.91 25.20
CA VAL A 223 -2.95 -4.29 24.73
C VAL A 223 -4.10 -5.21 25.18
N PRO A 224 -4.84 -5.88 24.28
CA PRO A 224 -5.58 -7.05 24.68
C PRO A 224 -4.56 -8.14 25.04
N GLN A 225 -4.56 -8.56 26.31
CA GLN A 225 -3.84 -9.77 26.72
C GLN A 225 -4.43 -10.97 25.98
N THR A 226 -3.89 -11.32 24.82
CA THR A 226 -4.18 -12.58 24.15
C THR A 226 -2.87 -13.18 23.69
N GLY A 227 -2.65 -14.43 24.12
CA GLY A 227 -1.34 -15.03 24.28
C GLY A 227 -0.65 -15.44 22.99
N PHE A 228 0.66 -15.61 23.13
CA PHE A 228 1.52 -16.39 22.26
C PHE A 228 0.97 -17.80 22.03
N THR A 229 0.16 -18.00 20.99
CA THR A 229 -0.04 -19.32 20.37
C THR A 229 -0.48 -19.11 18.93
N GLY A 230 0.48 -19.04 18.01
CA GLY A 230 0.17 -18.85 16.59
C GLY A 230 1.33 -19.00 15.61
N MET A 231 2.55 -19.35 16.04
CA MET A 231 3.61 -19.79 15.14
C MET A 231 3.67 -21.31 15.14
N LYS A 232 2.86 -21.94 14.28
CA LYS A 232 3.14 -23.29 13.79
C LYS A 232 2.65 -23.42 12.36
N ARG A 233 3.61 -23.80 11.50
CA ARG A 233 3.49 -24.37 10.15
C ARG A 233 3.50 -23.38 8.99
N TYR A 234 4.69 -23.13 8.45
CA TYR A 234 5.02 -23.42 7.05
C TYR A 234 6.52 -23.75 6.93
N LEU A 235 6.89 -24.96 7.35
CA LEU A 235 8.03 -25.67 6.77
C LEU A 235 7.48 -27.03 6.37
N ARG A 236 7.16 -27.17 5.08
CA ARG A 236 6.99 -28.46 4.42
C ARG A 236 7.76 -28.41 3.11
N ASP A 237 8.86 -29.16 3.13
CA ASP A 237 9.26 -30.13 2.12
C ASP A 237 9.67 -29.62 0.72
N LEU A 238 10.98 -29.36 0.59
CA LEU A 238 11.81 -29.72 -0.56
C LEU A 238 12.91 -30.66 0.01
N VAL A 239 12.75 -32.00 -0.02
CA VAL A 239 12.94 -32.96 -1.13
C VAL A 239 14.35 -33.62 -1.10
N ILE A 240 14.32 -34.95 -0.99
CA ILE A 240 15.33 -35.99 -1.39
C ILE A 240 16.54 -36.21 -0.47
N THR A 241 16.58 -37.35 0.24
CA THR A 241 17.14 -38.64 -0.25
C THR A 241 16.58 -39.79 0.59
#